data_AF-A0A6J8EPG1-F1
#
_entry.id   AF-A0A6J8EPG1-F1
#
_cell.length_a   1.000
_cell.length_b   1.000
_cell.length_c   1.000
_cell.angle_alpha   90.00
_cell.angle_beta   90.00
_cell.angle_gamma   90.00
#
_symmetry.space_group_name_H-M   'P 1'
#
loop_
_entity.id
_entity.type
_entity.pdbx_description
1 polymer ?
#
loop_
_entity_poly.entity_id
_entity_poly.type
_entity_poly.pdbx_seq_one_letter_code
_entity_poly.pdbx_strand_id
1 'polypeptide(L)'
;MKQVGVNWVRQLQKYERKINDGPKECLAWKCPFKIYYGRTRQSHLRKSFKSPQVWEDHVKHNRKAQKATRHCNDRKNKAWMKKSKTPIYEVGQQVLVRYRTRNNNRVPNKAWASLGTVIKAEKRNHKYQVSFVPPYSKCNKKQWFYVSDITGSSLSGGKNSSNQNKDRRNTQIINHLTT
;
A
#
# COMPACT_ATOMS: atom_id res chain seq x y z
N MET A 1 -11.72 33.24 -20.45
CA MET A 1 -12.44 32.01 -20.85
C MET A 1 -12.86 31.25 -19.59
N LYS A 2 -14.16 31.01 -19.38
CA LYS A 2 -14.63 30.19 -18.23
C LYS A 2 -14.24 28.73 -18.47
N GLN A 3 -13.59 28.09 -17.49
CA GLN A 3 -13.29 26.66 -17.57
C GLN A 3 -14.60 25.87 -17.49
N VAL A 4 -15.05 25.33 -18.62
CA VAL A 4 -16.13 24.36 -18.65
C VAL A 4 -15.58 23.05 -18.08
N GLY A 5 -16.14 22.59 -16.96
CA GLY A 5 -15.71 21.35 -16.31
C GLY A 5 -15.83 20.14 -17.23
N VAL A 6 -14.95 19.15 -17.03
CA VAL A 6 -14.97 17.90 -17.80
C VAL A 6 -16.20 17.07 -17.41
N ASN A 7 -17.11 16.84 -18.35
CA ASN A 7 -18.21 15.88 -18.17
C ASN A 7 -17.67 14.44 -18.25
N TRP A 8 -17.23 13.91 -17.10
CA TRP A 8 -16.60 12.60 -17.00
C TRP A 8 -17.55 11.46 -17.39
N VAL A 9 -18.87 11.60 -17.17
CA VAL A 9 -19.88 10.59 -17.51
C VAL A 9 -19.89 10.35 -19.02
N ARG A 10 -19.98 11.42 -19.82
CA ARG A 10 -19.93 11.33 -21.30
C ARG A 10 -18.60 10.79 -21.82
N GLN A 11 -17.51 11.01 -21.09
CA GLN A 11 -16.18 10.56 -21.49
C GLN A 11 -15.80 9.17 -20.96
N LEU A 12 -16.63 8.54 -20.13
CA LEU A 12 -16.29 7.30 -19.43
C LEU A 12 -15.89 6.17 -20.40
N GLN A 13 -16.67 5.94 -21.45
CA GLN A 13 -16.35 4.94 -22.47
C GLN A 13 -15.01 5.21 -23.17
N LYS A 14 -14.69 6.49 -23.40
CA LYS A 14 -13.42 6.91 -23.98
C LYS A 14 -12.25 6.62 -23.04
N TYR A 15 -12.42 6.88 -21.74
CA TYR A 15 -11.40 6.57 -20.72
C TYR A 15 -11.20 5.06 -20.57
N GLU A 16 -12.28 4.30 -20.52
CA GLU A 16 -12.23 2.84 -20.44
C GLU A 16 -11.44 2.25 -21.61
N ARG A 17 -11.75 2.68 -22.85
CA ARG A 17 -10.99 2.27 -24.05
C ARG A 17 -9.53 2.64 -23.94
N LYS A 18 -9.20 3.89 -23.59
CA LYS A 18 -7.81 4.34 -23.44
C LYS A 18 -7.04 3.51 -22.40
N ILE A 19 -7.65 3.21 -21.25
CA ILE A 19 -7.03 2.41 -20.19
C ILE A 19 -6.81 0.97 -20.66
N ASN A 20 -7.75 0.40 -21.40
CA ASN A 20 -7.72 -1.00 -21.83
C ASN A 20 -6.88 -1.24 -23.09
N ASP A 21 -6.70 -0.23 -23.92
CA ASP A 21 -5.93 -0.31 -25.18
C ASP A 21 -4.52 0.25 -25.04
N GLY A 22 -4.24 1.02 -23.98
CA GLY A 22 -2.90 1.53 -23.68
C GLY A 22 -1.93 0.42 -23.26
N PRO A 23 -0.72 0.34 -23.85
CA PRO A 23 0.30 -0.62 -23.44
C PRO A 23 0.81 -0.31 -22.04
N LYS A 24 1.05 -1.35 -21.24
CA LYS A 24 1.61 -1.22 -19.88
C LYS A 24 2.88 -2.02 -19.75
N GLU A 25 3.94 -1.42 -19.21
CA GLU A 25 5.21 -2.10 -18.94
C GLU A 25 5.02 -3.36 -18.09
N CYS A 26 4.21 -3.26 -17.02
CA CYS A 26 3.89 -4.40 -16.15
C CYS A 26 3.16 -5.55 -16.86
N LEU A 27 2.64 -5.32 -18.06
CA LEU A 27 2.01 -6.33 -18.92
C LEU A 27 2.88 -6.66 -20.15
N ALA A 28 4.21 -6.53 -20.02
CA ALA A 28 5.17 -6.74 -21.11
C ALA A 28 4.87 -5.85 -22.34
N TRP A 29 4.53 -4.59 -22.09
CA TRP A 29 4.15 -3.60 -23.10
C TRP A 29 2.95 -4.01 -23.97
N LYS A 30 2.10 -4.89 -23.45
CA LYS A 30 0.78 -5.19 -24.03
C LYS A 30 -0.30 -4.39 -23.33
N CYS A 31 -1.44 -4.22 -24.00
CA CYS A 31 -2.61 -3.61 -23.41
C CYS A 31 -3.45 -4.64 -22.64
N PRO A 32 -4.18 -4.23 -21.58
CA PRO A 32 -5.06 -5.13 -20.84
C PRO A 32 -6.04 -5.91 -21.72
N PHE A 33 -6.60 -5.26 -22.75
CA PHE A 33 -7.52 -5.94 -23.68
C PHE A 33 -6.87 -7.16 -24.32
N LYS A 34 -5.62 -7.03 -24.79
CA LYS A 34 -4.89 -8.13 -25.42
C LYS A 34 -4.51 -9.23 -24.45
N ILE A 35 -4.21 -8.88 -23.19
CA ILE A 35 -3.98 -9.88 -22.14
C ILE A 35 -5.26 -10.66 -21.83
N TYR A 36 -6.40 -9.97 -21.72
CA TYR A 36 -7.67 -10.60 -21.39
C TYR A 36 -8.22 -11.43 -22.55
N TYR A 37 -8.31 -10.88 -23.76
CA TYR A 37 -8.94 -11.54 -24.91
C TYR A 37 -7.98 -12.32 -25.82
N GLY A 38 -6.67 -12.29 -25.58
CA GLY A 38 -5.66 -12.92 -26.45
C GLY A 38 -5.46 -12.24 -27.82
N ARG A 39 -6.30 -11.26 -28.17
CA ARG A 39 -6.34 -10.60 -29.49
C ARG A 39 -6.36 -9.07 -29.40
N THR A 40 -6.15 -8.38 -30.53
CA THR A 40 -6.31 -6.92 -30.63
C THR A 40 -7.75 -6.55 -30.99
N ARG A 41 -8.20 -5.33 -30.65
CA ARG A 41 -9.53 -4.84 -31.04
C ARG A 41 -9.70 -4.67 -32.56
N GLN A 42 -8.61 -4.34 -33.25
CA GLN A 42 -8.55 -4.09 -34.70
C GLN A 42 -8.40 -5.37 -35.52
N SER A 43 -8.43 -6.58 -34.93
CA SER A 43 -8.39 -7.80 -35.73
C SER A 43 -9.66 -7.87 -36.58
N HIS A 44 -9.54 -7.50 -37.86
CA HIS A 44 -10.62 -7.51 -38.86
C HIS A 44 -11.31 -8.87 -38.96
N LEU A 45 -10.62 -9.94 -38.57
CA LEU A 45 -11.17 -11.25 -38.29
C LEU A 45 -11.56 -11.30 -36.81
N ARG A 46 -12.85 -11.12 -36.51
CA ARG A 46 -13.42 -11.43 -35.18
C ARG A 46 -13.38 -12.94 -34.94
N LYS A 47 -12.18 -13.52 -34.86
CA LYS A 47 -12.01 -14.90 -34.42
C LYS A 47 -12.65 -15.02 -33.05
N SER A 48 -13.52 -16.02 -32.90
CA SER A 48 -14.15 -16.32 -31.62
C SER A 48 -13.07 -16.50 -30.57
N PHE A 49 -13.31 -16.00 -29.35
CA PHE A 49 -12.41 -16.23 -28.22
C PHE A 49 -12.18 -17.73 -27.95
N LYS A 50 -13.12 -18.58 -28.39
CA LYS A 50 -13.04 -20.05 -28.31
C LYS A 50 -12.18 -20.69 -29.40
N SER A 51 -11.62 -19.92 -30.33
CA SER A 51 -10.66 -20.45 -31.30
C SER A 51 -9.40 -20.93 -30.57
N PRO A 52 -8.91 -22.16 -30.85
CA PRO A 52 -7.71 -22.68 -30.19
C PRO A 52 -6.52 -21.71 -30.23
N GLN A 53 -6.30 -21.07 -31.37
CA GLN A 53 -5.22 -20.08 -31.55
C GLN A 53 -5.36 -18.87 -30.62
N VAL A 54 -6.58 -18.35 -30.43
CA VAL A 54 -6.82 -17.18 -29.56
C VAL A 54 -6.60 -17.54 -28.10
N TRP A 55 -6.97 -18.76 -27.71
CA TRP A 55 -6.72 -19.27 -26.36
C TRP A 55 -5.22 -19.47 -26.09
N GLU A 56 -4.48 -20.07 -27.02
CA GLU A 56 -3.02 -20.21 -26.91
C GLU A 56 -2.33 -18.85 -26.78
N ASP A 57 -2.73 -17.88 -27.61
CA ASP A 57 -2.23 -16.51 -27.52
C ASP A 57 -2.57 -15.87 -26.18
N HIS A 58 -3.79 -16.07 -25.66
CA HIS A 58 -4.18 -15.61 -24.33
C HIS A 58 -3.25 -16.19 -23.24
N VAL A 59 -3.03 -17.51 -23.22
CA VAL A 59 -2.16 -18.17 -22.23
C VAL A 59 -0.72 -17.64 -22.33
N LYS A 60 -0.18 -17.53 -23.55
CA LYS A 60 1.16 -17.02 -23.82
C LYS A 60 1.33 -15.57 -23.37
N HIS A 61 0.36 -14.71 -23.67
CA HIS A 61 0.37 -13.32 -23.24
C HIS A 61 0.27 -13.20 -21.72
N ASN A 62 -0.58 -14.00 -21.06
CA ASN A 62 -0.71 -14.00 -19.60
C ASN A 62 0.58 -14.42 -18.90
N ARG A 63 1.25 -15.48 -19.37
CA ARG A 63 2.54 -15.92 -18.80
C ARG A 63 3.59 -14.81 -18.89
N LYS A 64 3.67 -14.12 -20.04
CA LYS A 64 4.57 -12.97 -20.22
C LYS A 64 4.21 -11.80 -19.31
N ALA A 65 2.92 -11.47 -19.21
CA ALA A 65 2.44 -10.40 -18.35
C ALA A 65 2.71 -10.66 -16.87
N GLN A 66 2.49 -11.89 -16.38
CA GLN A 66 2.82 -12.26 -15.00
C GLN A 66 4.31 -12.09 -14.70
N LYS A 67 5.19 -12.53 -15.60
CA LYS A 67 6.64 -12.34 -15.45
C LYS A 67 7.01 -10.86 -15.42
N ALA A 68 6.47 -10.06 -16.35
CA ALA A 68 6.71 -8.61 -16.39
C ALA A 68 6.18 -7.88 -15.16
N THR A 69 5.02 -8.29 -14.64
CA THR A 69 4.43 -7.75 -13.41
C THR A 69 5.35 -7.99 -12.22
N ARG A 70 5.85 -9.22 -12.06
CA ARG A 70 6.83 -9.55 -11.01
C ARG A 70 8.08 -8.68 -11.13
N HIS A 71 8.69 -8.61 -12.31
CA HIS A 71 9.88 -7.76 -12.51
C HIS A 71 9.63 -6.28 -12.23
N CYS A 72 8.50 -5.73 -12.68
CA CYS A 72 8.16 -4.32 -12.45
C CYS A 72 7.96 -4.05 -10.95
N ASN A 73 7.26 -4.96 -10.25
CA ASN A 73 7.08 -4.88 -8.80
C ASN A 73 8.40 -5.00 -8.05
N ASP A 74 9.25 -5.96 -8.39
CA ASP A 74 10.56 -6.14 -7.77
C ASP A 74 11.45 -4.91 -7.97
N ARG A 75 11.47 -4.34 -9.17
CA ARG A 75 12.22 -3.10 -9.45
C ARG A 75 11.68 -1.94 -8.64
N LYS A 76 10.36 -1.76 -8.56
CA LYS A 76 9.74 -0.71 -7.72
C LYS A 76 10.05 -0.92 -6.24
N ASN A 77 9.94 -2.14 -5.74
CA ASN A 77 10.26 -2.48 -4.35
C ASN A 77 11.73 -2.22 -4.05
N LYS A 78 12.66 -2.66 -4.90
CA LYS A 78 14.10 -2.39 -4.75
C LYS A 78 14.40 -0.89 -4.74
N ALA A 79 13.79 -0.12 -5.67
CA ALA A 79 13.97 1.32 -5.73
C ALA A 79 13.41 2.03 -4.49
N TRP A 80 12.26 1.57 -3.99
CA TRP A 80 11.64 2.10 -2.78
C TRP A 80 12.50 1.77 -1.56
N MET A 81 12.90 0.51 -1.37
CA MET A 81 13.77 0.06 -0.27
C MET A 81 15.13 0.76 -0.25
N LYS A 82 15.69 1.11 -1.43
CA LYS A 82 16.91 1.94 -1.51
C LYS A 82 16.71 3.37 -1.00
N LYS A 83 15.51 3.94 -1.20
CA LYS A 83 15.18 5.31 -0.81
C LYS A 83 14.63 5.40 0.62
N SER A 84 13.89 4.41 1.08
CA SER A 84 13.23 4.41 2.39
C SER A 84 14.12 3.74 3.44
N LYS A 85 14.50 4.48 4.47
CA LYS A 85 15.01 3.88 5.71
C LYS A 85 13.83 3.33 6.50
N THR A 86 13.47 2.08 6.26
CA THR A 86 12.41 1.40 7.02
C THR A 86 12.89 1.20 8.46
N PRO A 87 12.18 1.72 9.48
CA PRO A 87 12.53 1.49 10.87
C PRO A 87 12.54 -0.01 11.18
N ILE A 88 13.58 -0.47 11.88
CA ILE A 88 13.69 -1.83 12.38
C ILE A 88 13.50 -1.76 13.89
N TYR A 89 12.60 -2.59 14.41
CA TYR A 89 12.37 -2.71 15.83
C TYR A 89 12.91 -4.03 16.37
N GLU A 90 13.43 -4.02 17.59
CA GLU A 90 13.94 -5.22 18.27
C GLU A 90 12.87 -5.84 19.17
N VAL A 91 13.00 -7.14 19.45
CA VAL A 91 12.14 -7.80 20.44
C VAL A 91 12.45 -7.21 21.81
N GLY A 92 11.41 -6.84 22.57
CA GLY A 92 11.51 -6.10 23.82
C GLY A 92 11.46 -4.58 23.67
N GLN A 93 11.60 -4.04 22.44
CA GLN A 93 11.55 -2.60 22.22
C GLN A 93 10.14 -2.04 22.44
N GLN A 94 10.06 -0.89 23.11
CA GLN A 94 8.83 -0.12 23.23
C GLN A 94 8.53 0.65 21.94
N VAL A 95 7.27 0.60 21.53
CA VAL A 95 6.77 1.21 20.30
C VAL A 95 5.36 1.75 20.50
N LEU A 96 5.01 2.76 19.72
CA LEU A 96 3.65 3.28 19.61
C LEU A 96 2.96 2.60 18.42
N VAL A 97 1.83 1.93 18.68
CA VAL A 97 1.03 1.26 17.64
C VAL A 97 -0.23 2.06 17.34
N ARG A 98 -0.50 2.27 16.05
CA ARG A 98 -1.75 2.86 15.58
C ARG A 98 -2.84 1.79 15.60
N TYR A 99 -3.70 1.84 16.62
CA TYR A 99 -4.80 0.89 16.77
C TYR A 99 -6.09 1.46 16.17
N ARG A 100 -6.55 0.86 15.08
CA ARG A 100 -7.85 1.21 14.47
C ARG A 100 -8.96 0.44 15.19
N THR A 101 -9.98 1.15 15.64
CA THR A 101 -11.21 0.53 16.14
C THR A 101 -11.96 -0.10 14.97
N ARG A 102 -12.48 -1.31 15.17
CA ARG A 102 -13.17 -2.08 14.12
C ARG A 102 -14.60 -1.57 13.85
N ASN A 103 -15.14 -0.73 14.73
CA ASN A 103 -16.59 -0.57 14.86
C ASN A 103 -17.18 0.76 14.40
N ASN A 104 -16.49 1.59 13.62
CA ASN A 104 -17.13 2.77 13.02
C ASN A 104 -16.75 2.89 11.55
N ASN A 105 -17.75 2.84 10.66
CA ASN A 105 -17.66 3.26 9.25
C ASN A 105 -17.27 4.75 9.10
N ARG A 106 -17.04 5.45 10.21
CA ARG A 106 -16.58 6.83 10.29
C ARG A 106 -15.08 6.80 10.58
N VAL A 107 -14.28 7.42 9.70
CA VAL A 107 -12.86 7.67 9.99
C VAL A 107 -12.79 8.38 11.33
N PRO A 108 -12.11 7.81 12.34
CA PRO A 108 -12.05 8.44 13.65
C PRO A 108 -11.36 9.80 13.53
N ASN A 109 -11.97 10.85 14.11
CA ASN A 109 -11.43 12.22 14.09
C ASN A 109 -10.04 12.33 14.72
N LYS A 110 -9.65 11.37 15.57
CA LYS A 110 -8.34 11.31 16.21
C LYS A 110 -7.74 9.92 16.04
N ALA A 111 -6.52 9.85 15.54
CA ALA A 111 -5.77 8.60 15.51
C ALA A 111 -5.33 8.25 16.94
N TRP A 112 -5.76 7.10 17.46
CA TRP A 112 -5.25 6.60 18.73
C TRP A 112 -3.96 5.82 18.51
N ALA A 113 -2.95 6.16 19.32
CA ALA A 113 -1.72 5.40 19.45
C ALA A 113 -1.65 4.80 20.85
N SER A 114 -1.34 3.50 20.94
CA SER A 114 -1.10 2.82 22.21
C SER A 114 0.38 2.51 22.34
N LEU A 115 0.94 2.69 23.53
CA LEU A 115 2.25 2.16 23.85
C LEU A 115 2.17 0.62 23.94
N GLY A 116 3.17 -0.04 23.39
CA GLY A 116 3.30 -1.49 23.44
C GLY A 116 4.73 -1.95 23.30
N THR A 117 4.93 -3.24 23.51
CA THR A 117 6.24 -3.90 23.45
C THR A 117 6.27 -4.93 22.34
N VAL A 118 7.29 -4.89 21.50
CA VAL A 118 7.50 -5.88 20.44
C VAL A 118 7.81 -7.24 21.07
N ILE A 119 7.01 -8.25 20.77
CA ILE A 119 7.18 -9.63 21.24
C ILE A 119 7.88 -10.48 20.19
N LYS A 120 7.52 -10.28 18.92
CA LYS A 120 8.06 -11.04 17.78
C LYS A 120 8.25 -10.12 16.58
N ALA A 121 9.25 -10.44 15.76
CA ALA A 121 9.55 -9.71 14.54
C ALA A 121 9.59 -10.67 13.34
N GLU A 122 8.82 -10.34 12.31
CA GLU A 122 8.88 -10.98 11.00
C GLU A 122 9.52 -9.99 10.02
N LYS A 123 10.86 -9.95 10.02
CA LYS A 123 11.65 -8.94 9.30
C LYS A 123 11.38 -8.94 7.79
N ARG A 124 11.14 -10.11 7.18
CA ARG A 124 10.87 -10.27 5.73
C ARG A 124 9.62 -9.54 5.27
N ASN A 125 8.57 -9.52 6.09
CA ASN A 125 7.28 -8.91 5.77
C ASN A 125 7.07 -7.55 6.43
N HIS A 126 8.10 -7.02 7.12
CA HIS A 126 8.02 -5.79 7.89
C HIS A 126 6.83 -5.79 8.86
N LYS A 127 6.65 -6.92 9.55
CA LYS A 127 5.57 -7.14 10.52
C LYS A 127 6.13 -7.41 11.90
N TYR A 128 5.45 -6.91 12.92
CA TYR A 128 5.84 -7.08 14.32
C TYR A 128 4.62 -7.44 15.13
N GLN A 129 4.76 -8.43 16.01
CA GLN A 129 3.75 -8.76 17.00
C GLN A 129 4.00 -7.88 18.22
N VAL A 130 3.01 -7.07 18.59
CA VAL A 130 3.13 -6.12 19.70
C VAL A 130 2.13 -6.48 20.79
N SER A 131 2.60 -6.49 22.04
CA SER A 131 1.81 -6.53 23.27
C SER A 131 1.44 -5.10 23.64
N PHE A 132 0.17 -4.76 23.69
CA PHE A 132 -0.27 -3.40 24.00
C PHE A 132 -1.62 -3.40 24.71
N VAL A 133 -1.93 -2.27 25.34
CA VAL A 133 -3.26 -2.04 25.94
C VAL A 133 -4.03 -1.11 25.00
N PRO A 134 -5.12 -1.57 24.35
CA PRO A 134 -5.92 -0.71 23.49
C PRO A 134 -6.56 0.43 24.30
N PRO A 135 -6.82 1.59 23.70
CA PRO A 135 -7.30 2.78 24.43
C PRO A 135 -8.66 2.59 25.12
N TYR A 136 -9.48 1.64 24.67
CA TYR A 136 -10.81 1.33 25.21
C TYR A 136 -10.87 0.08 26.07
N SER A 137 -9.78 -0.68 26.10
CA SER A 137 -9.73 -1.99 26.72
C SER A 137 -8.64 -1.96 27.77
N LYS A 138 -8.99 -2.22 29.03
CA LYS A 138 -8.00 -2.38 30.09
C LYS A 138 -7.21 -3.69 29.97
N CYS A 139 -7.65 -4.60 29.09
CA CYS A 139 -6.98 -5.87 28.84
C CYS A 139 -5.86 -5.73 27.80
N ASN A 140 -4.71 -6.31 28.11
CA ASN A 140 -3.60 -6.45 27.19
C ASN A 140 -4.00 -7.32 25.98
N LYS A 141 -3.60 -6.89 24.78
CA LYS A 141 -3.78 -7.63 23.53
C LYS A 141 -2.46 -7.81 22.81
N LYS A 142 -2.33 -8.94 22.11
CA LYS A 142 -1.20 -9.24 21.23
C LYS A 142 -1.69 -9.23 19.79
N GLN A 143 -1.14 -8.37 18.94
CA GLN A 143 -1.56 -8.27 17.54
C GLN A 143 -0.37 -8.01 16.62
N TRP A 144 -0.46 -8.49 15.38
CA TRP A 144 0.50 -8.20 14.32
C TRP A 144 0.20 -6.84 13.68
N PHE A 145 1.23 -6.02 13.55
CA PHE A 145 1.20 -4.72 12.90
C PHE A 145 2.26 -4.64 11.81
N TYR A 146 1.97 -3.93 10.73
CA TYR A 146 2.96 -3.53 9.73
C TYR A 146 3.81 -2.38 10.28
N VAL A 147 5.07 -2.23 9.84
CA VAL A 147 5.93 -1.08 10.21
C VAL A 147 5.24 0.26 10.00
N SER A 148 4.38 0.39 8.98
CA SER A 148 3.62 1.61 8.70
C SER A 148 2.63 2.02 9.80
N ASP A 149 2.27 1.10 10.69
CA ASP A 149 1.37 1.32 11.83
C ASP A 149 2.14 1.40 13.16
N ILE A 150 3.48 1.37 13.11
CA ILE A 150 4.35 1.39 14.30
C ILE A 150 5.28 2.61 14.21
N THR A 151 5.40 3.34 15.30
CA THR A 151 6.39 4.41 15.47
C THR A 151 7.23 4.13 16.71
N GLY A 152 8.53 4.41 16.68
CA GLY A 152 9.37 4.27 17.88
C GLY A 152 8.85 5.17 19.01
N SER A 153 8.74 4.64 20.23
CA SER A 153 8.52 5.48 21.39
C SER A 153 9.84 6.19 21.70
N SER A 154 9.90 7.51 21.58
CA SER A 154 11.11 8.32 21.79
C SER A 154 11.62 8.37 23.23
N LEU A 155 11.39 7.32 24.03
CA LEU A 155 11.88 7.18 25.41
C LEU A 155 13.32 6.64 25.48
N SER A 156 13.85 6.05 24.40
CA SER A 156 15.28 5.75 24.27
C SER A 156 15.89 6.58 23.15
N GLY A 157 16.85 7.45 23.52
CA GLY A 157 17.51 8.41 22.65
C GLY A 157 18.31 7.76 21.52
N GLY A 158 17.67 7.50 20.38
CA GLY A 158 18.30 7.11 19.13
C GLY A 158 18.03 8.14 18.05
N LYS A 159 19.04 8.96 17.72
CA LYS A 159 19.01 9.96 16.65
C LYS A 159 18.72 9.30 15.30
N ASN A 160 17.46 9.28 14.89
CA ASN A 160 17.09 9.13 13.48
C ASN A 160 16.87 10.53 12.89
N SER A 161 17.90 11.01 12.18
CA SER A 161 18.13 12.38 11.70
C SER A 161 17.16 12.90 10.63
N SER A 162 15.88 12.53 10.62
CA SER A 162 14.92 13.01 9.62
C SER A 162 13.55 13.44 10.17
N ASN A 163 13.35 13.44 11.49
CA ASN A 163 12.05 13.78 12.09
C ASN A 163 12.01 15.03 12.99
N GLN A 164 13.12 15.77 13.12
CA GLN A 164 13.24 16.89 14.06
C GLN A 164 12.19 18.01 13.87
N ASN A 165 11.57 18.14 12.69
CA ASN A 165 10.54 19.16 12.44
C ASN A 165 9.10 18.76 12.81
N LYS A 166 8.79 17.49 13.10
CA LYS A 166 7.45 17.08 13.56
C LYS A 166 7.34 16.98 15.07
N ASP A 167 8.42 16.63 15.75
CA ASP A 167 8.40 16.39 17.19
C ASP A 167 8.16 17.66 18.01
N ARG A 168 8.56 18.84 17.51
CA ARG A 168 8.31 20.13 18.18
C ARG A 168 6.82 20.47 18.40
N ARG A 169 5.90 19.95 17.58
CA ARG A 169 4.45 20.23 17.73
C ARG A 169 3.76 19.28 18.72
N ASN A 170 4.29 18.08 18.93
CA ASN A 170 3.68 17.11 19.85
C ASN A 170 4.12 17.32 21.30
N THR A 171 5.31 17.88 21.54
CA THR A 171 5.79 18.15 22.91
C THR A 171 5.01 19.27 23.60
N GLN A 172 4.45 20.23 22.86
CA GLN A 172 3.61 21.29 23.44
C GLN A 172 2.26 20.79 23.96
N ILE A 173 1.77 19.64 23.49
CA ILE A 173 0.44 19.13 23.89
C ILE A 173 0.50 18.36 25.21
N ILE A 174 1.68 17.83 25.60
CA ILE A 174 1.82 17.01 26.81
C ILE A 174 1.93 17.90 28.07
N ASN A 175 2.48 19.10 27.97
CA ASN A 175 2.69 19.98 29.14
C ASN A 175 1.43 20.75 29.58
N HIS A 176 0.32 20.71 28.83
CA HIS A 176 -0.93 21.38 29.18
C HIS A 176 -1.95 20.49 29.90
N LEU A 177 -1.58 19.26 30.28
CA LEU A 177 -2.46 18.32 31.01
C LEU A 177 -1.94 17.98 32.41
N THR A 178 -0.89 18.66 32.87
CA THR A 178 -0.39 18.58 34.25
C THR A 178 -0.18 19.99 34.78
N THR A 179 -1.27 20.69 35.04
CA THR A 179 -1.36 21.75 36.05
C THR A 179 -2.82 21.90 36.47
#